data_AF-A0A7J2JYH6-F1
#
_entry.id   AF-A0A7J2JYH6-F1
#
_cell.length_a   1.000
_cell.length_b   1.000
_cell.length_c   1.000
_cell.angle_alpha   90.00
_cell.angle_beta   90.00
_cell.angle_gamma   90.00
#
_symmetry.space_group_name_H-M   'P 1'
#
loop_
_entity.id
_entity.type
_entity.pdbx_description
1 polymer ?
#
loop_
_entity_poly.entity_id
_entity_poly.type
_entity_poly.pdbx_seq_one_letter_code
_entity_poly.pdbx_strand_id
1 'polypeptide(L)'
;MRVLKIRLNDELGERFLKVVARVYGPGEAQVERAAEEAIRLWVAKYEKALHELDVLLKDPIGSLKGLLKHVRKTGVELQHEARLLRER
;
A
#
# COMPACT_ATOMS: atom_id res chain seq x y z
N MET A 1 9.25 23.70 3.74
CA MET A 1 9.58 22.37 4.33
C MET A 1 8.69 22.14 5.55
N ARG A 2 8.25 20.89 5.78
CA ARG A 2 7.54 20.49 7.00
C ARG A 2 8.48 19.63 7.83
N VAL A 3 8.60 19.95 9.13
CA VAL A 3 9.46 19.18 10.04
C VAL A 3 8.63 18.08 10.71
N LEU A 4 9.14 16.85 10.68
CA LEU A 4 8.55 15.70 11.37
C LEU A 4 9.50 15.24 12.48
N LYS A 5 9.00 15.16 13.71
CA LYS A 5 9.77 14.60 14.83
C LYS A 5 9.49 13.10 14.91
N ILE A 6 10.47 12.29 14.51
CA ILE A 6 10.36 10.83 14.46
C ILE A 6 11.17 10.21 15.59
N ARG A 7 10.58 9.24 16.30
CA ARG A 7 11.30 8.41 17.25
C ARG A 7 11.57 7.06 16.60
N LEU A 8 12.83 6.66 16.59
CA LEU A 8 13.29 5.34 16.17
C LEU A 8 13.84 4.63 17.40
N ASN A 9 13.84 3.29 17.38
CA ASN A 9 14.65 2.57 18.35
C ASN A 9 16.15 2.83 18.05
N ASP A 10 16.98 2.76 19.09
CA ASP A 10 18.38 3.16 19.02
C ASP A 10 19.16 2.34 17.98
N GLU A 11 18.94 1.03 17.94
CA GLU A 11 19.61 0.12 16.99
C GLU A 11 19.33 0.51 15.53
N LEU A 12 18.07 0.81 15.20
CA LEU A 12 17.68 1.23 13.87
C LEU A 12 18.22 2.62 13.53
N GLY A 13 18.18 3.56 14.49
CA GLY A 13 18.73 4.90 14.33
C GLY A 13 20.23 4.86 14.01
N GLU A 14 21.00 4.09 14.77
CA GLU A 14 22.43 3.91 14.52
C GLU A 14 22.71 3.31 13.14
N ARG A 15 22.00 2.23 12.77
CA ARG A 15 22.20 1.60 11.47
C ARG A 15 21.87 2.55 10.34
N PHE A 16 20.78 3.30 10.46
CA PHE A 16 20.38 4.30 9.48
C PHE A 16 21.49 5.34 9.28
N LEU A 17 21.97 5.96 10.36
CA LEU A 17 23.05 6.96 10.28
C LEU A 17 24.34 6.39 9.68
N LYS A 18 24.73 5.16 10.04
CA LYS A 18 25.90 4.48 9.46
C LYS A 18 25.75 4.26 7.94
N VAL A 19 24.55 3.93 7.47
CA VAL A 19 24.27 3.76 6.04
C VAL A 19 24.29 5.10 5.31
N VAL A 20 23.62 6.12 5.86
CA VAL A 20 23.62 7.47 5.27
C VAL A 20 25.03 7.99 5.09
N ALA A 21 25.87 7.88 6.13
CA ALA A 21 27.26 8.32 6.09
C ALA A 21 28.07 7.62 4.98
N ARG A 22 27.79 6.34 4.72
CA ARG A 22 28.46 5.56 3.66
C ARG A 22 27.97 5.92 2.26
N VAL A 23 26.70 6.27 2.10
CA VAL A 23 26.09 6.53 0.79
C VAL A 23 26.28 7.97 0.34
N TYR A 24 26.02 8.93 1.23
CA TYR A 24 26.00 10.36 0.90
C TYR A 24 27.10 11.17 1.59
N GLY A 25 27.85 10.55 2.50
CA GLY A 25 28.80 11.24 3.38
C GLY A 25 28.15 11.72 4.70
N PRO A 26 28.96 12.25 5.64
CA PRO A 26 28.48 12.72 6.92
C PRO A 26 27.72 14.05 6.79
N GLY A 27 26.76 14.30 7.68
CA GLY A 27 26.10 15.60 7.82
C GLY A 27 24.58 15.52 7.91
N GLU A 28 24.00 16.51 8.59
CA GLU A 28 22.55 16.59 8.85
C GLU A 28 21.72 16.63 7.56
N ALA A 29 22.14 17.43 6.57
CA ALA A 29 21.47 17.52 5.27
C ALA A 29 21.39 16.15 4.54
N GLN A 30 22.37 15.27 4.74
CA GLN A 30 22.35 13.93 4.15
C GLN A 30 21.38 12.99 4.87
N VAL A 31 21.25 13.16 6.20
CA VAL A 31 20.27 12.43 7.01
C VAL A 31 18.85 12.85 6.60
N GLU A 32 18.61 14.16 6.45
CA GLU A 32 17.33 14.68 5.97
C GLU A 32 16.99 14.15 4.57
N ARG A 33 17.95 14.17 3.65
CA ARG A 33 17.78 13.64 2.29
C ARG A 33 17.42 12.17 2.28
N ALA A 34 18.14 11.35 3.05
CA ALA A 34 17.87 9.92 3.14
C ALA A 34 16.51 9.63 3.82
N ALA A 35 16.13 10.45 4.81
CA ALA A 35 14.83 10.32 5.47
C ALA A 35 13.69 10.67 4.50
N GLU A 36 13.83 11.74 3.71
CA GLU A 36 12.86 12.10 2.69
C GLU A 36 12.71 10.98 1.64
N GLU A 37 13.82 10.40 1.18
CA GLU A 37 13.80 9.28 0.24
C GLU A 37 13.08 8.06 0.83
N ALA A 38 13.39 7.68 2.07
CA ALA A 38 12.73 6.58 2.74
C ALA A 38 11.22 6.81 2.94
N ILE A 39 10.82 8.03 3.33
CA ILE A 39 9.41 8.41 3.47
C ILE A 39 8.71 8.35 2.12
N ARG A 40 9.35 8.85 1.04
CA ARG A 40 8.79 8.81 -0.32
C ARG A 40 8.52 7.38 -0.78
N LEU A 41 9.47 6.48 -0.55
CA LEU A 41 9.32 5.06 -0.88
C LEU A 41 8.21 4.41 -0.04
N TRP A 42 8.13 4.73 1.25
CA TRP A 42 7.05 4.24 2.11
C TRP A 42 5.69 4.72 1.61
N VAL A 43 5.54 6.01 1.30
CA VAL A 43 4.27 6.58 0.82
C VAL A 43 3.88 5.93 -0.51
N ALA A 44 4.79 5.86 -1.48
CA ALA A 44 4.52 5.24 -2.78
C ALA A 44 4.07 3.78 -2.66
N LYS A 45 4.59 3.04 -1.68
CA LYS A 45 4.21 1.64 -1.42
C LYS A 45 2.73 1.51 -1.03
N TYR A 46 2.19 2.46 -0.26
CA TYR A 46 0.85 2.33 0.31
C TYR A 46 -0.20 3.24 -0.35
N GLU A 47 0.20 4.36 -0.95
CA GLU A 47 -0.73 5.32 -1.55
C GLU A 47 -1.57 4.69 -2.66
N LYS A 48 -0.97 3.84 -3.51
CA LYS A 48 -1.71 3.11 -4.54
C LYS A 48 -2.71 2.11 -3.96
N ALA A 49 -2.29 1.33 -2.96
CA ALA A 49 -3.14 0.33 -2.31
C ALA A 49 -4.30 0.99 -1.54
N LEU A 50 -4.03 2.10 -0.86
CA LEU A 50 -5.05 2.88 -0.16
C LEU A 50 -6.00 3.58 -1.13
N HIS A 51 -5.51 4.08 -2.27
CA HIS A 51 -6.36 4.67 -3.29
C HIS A 51 -7.32 3.65 -3.92
N GLU A 52 -6.84 2.45 -4.23
CA GLU A 52 -7.68 1.36 -4.72
C GLU A 52 -8.71 0.92 -3.67
N LEU A 53 -8.33 0.89 -2.39
CA LEU A 53 -9.25 0.62 -1.28
C LEU A 53 -10.32 1.72 -1.13
N ASP A 54 -9.93 2.99 -1.22
CA ASP A 54 -10.84 4.14 -1.15
C ASP A 54 -11.85 4.13 -2.31
N VAL A 55 -11.41 3.77 -3.52
CA VAL A 55 -12.31 3.60 -4.67
C VAL A 55 -13.29 2.45 -4.44
N LEU A 56 -12.80 1.32 -3.92
CA LEU A 56 -13.64 0.19 -3.52
C LEU A 56 -14.65 0.56 -2.43
N LEU A 57 -14.25 1.35 -1.43
CA LEU A 57 -15.12 1.74 -0.33
C LEU A 57 -16.14 2.83 -0.73
N LYS A 58 -15.82 3.67 -1.72
CA LYS A 58 -16.73 4.72 -2.23
C LYS A 58 -17.90 4.15 -3.04
N ASP A 59 -17.66 3.14 -3.87
CA ASP A 59 -18.71 2.41 -4.59
C ASP A 59 -18.39 0.90 -4.66
N PRO A 60 -18.64 0.17 -3.58
CA PRO A 60 -18.35 -1.26 -3.52
C PRO A 60 -19.18 -2.06 -4.52
N ILE A 61 -20.43 -1.64 -4.78
CA ILE A 61 -21.33 -2.34 -5.70
C ILE A 61 -20.86 -2.13 -7.15
N GLY A 62 -20.58 -0.89 -7.56
CA GLY A 62 -20.07 -0.60 -8.90
C GLY A 62 -18.70 -1.22 -9.15
N SER A 63 -17.82 -1.23 -8.15
CA SER A 63 -16.51 -1.88 -8.23
C SER A 63 -16.63 -3.39 -8.43
N LEU A 64 -17.47 -4.07 -7.64
CA LEU A 64 -17.78 -5.49 -7.81
C LEU A 64 -18.41 -5.79 -9.17
N LYS A 65 -19.35 -4.95 -9.63
CA LYS A 65 -19.99 -5.07 -10.94
C LYS A 65 -18.97 -4.92 -12.09
N GLY A 66 -18.00 -4.02 -11.95
CA GLY A 66 -16.90 -3.83 -12.89
C GLY A 66 -15.96 -5.04 -12.95
N LEU A 67 -15.58 -5.59 -11.79
CA LEU A 67 -14.76 -6.81 -11.70
C LEU A 67 -15.46 -8.01 -12.35
N LEU A 68 -16.77 -8.16 -12.10
CA LEU A 68 -17.57 -9.27 -12.59
C LEU A 68 -18.11 -9.07 -14.02
N LYS A 69 -17.74 -8.01 -14.74
CA LYS A 69 -18.24 -7.72 -16.10
C LYS A 69 -18.00 -8.84 -17.12
N HIS A 70 -17.01 -9.70 -16.87
CA HIS A 70 -16.66 -10.83 -17.73
C HIS A 70 -17.52 -12.07 -17.45
N VAL A 71 -18.22 -12.10 -16.31
CA VAL A 71 -19.15 -13.17 -15.95
C VAL A 71 -20.45 -12.93 -16.71
N ARG A 72 -20.72 -13.80 -17.69
CA ARG A 72 -21.93 -13.71 -18.53
C ARG A 72 -23.19 -14.31 -17.89
N LYS A 73 -23.03 -15.00 -16.77
CA LYS A 73 -24.10 -15.67 -16.04
C LYS A 73 -24.85 -14.68 -15.16
N THR A 74 -26.15 -14.82 -15.11
CA THR A 74 -27.02 -14.12 -14.17
C THR A 74 -26.81 -14.63 -12.74
N GLY A 75 -27.22 -13.83 -11.76
CA GLY A 75 -27.14 -14.22 -10.35
C GLY A 75 -27.89 -15.53 -10.04
N VAL A 76 -29.00 -15.77 -10.74
CA VAL A 76 -29.81 -16.99 -10.58
C VAL A 76 -29.07 -18.22 -11.10
N GLU A 77 -28.45 -18.13 -12.28
CA GLU A 77 -27.64 -19.22 -12.85
C GLU A 77 -26.45 -19.57 -11.95
N LEU A 78 -25.78 -18.57 -11.39
CA LEU A 78 -24.68 -18.77 -10.44
C LEU A 78 -25.14 -19.44 -9.14
N GLN A 79 -26.34 -19.09 -8.64
CA GLN A 79 -26.93 -19.74 -7.47
C GLN A 79 -27.27 -21.22 -7.72
N HIS A 80 -27.79 -21.54 -8.90
CA HIS A 80 -28.06 -22.93 -9.29
C HIS A 80 -26.78 -23.77 -9.37
N GLU A 81 -25.72 -23.25 -10.00
CA GLU A 81 -24.42 -23.94 -10.05
C GLU A 81 -23.81 -24.14 -8.65
N ALA A 82 -23.86 -23.11 -7.80
CA ALA A 82 -23.35 -23.19 -6.43
C ALA A 82 -24.11 -24.22 -5.58
N ARG A 83 -25.37 -24.51 -5.90
CA ARG A 83 -26.14 -25.58 -5.27
C ARG A 83 -25.65 -26.96 -5.71
N LEU A 84 -25.51 -27.16 -7.02
CA LEU A 84 -25.03 -28.41 -7.60
C LEU A 84 -23.61 -28.78 -7.14
N LEU A 85 -22.72 -27.79 -6.98
CA LEU A 85 -21.36 -28.02 -6.46
C LEU A 85 -21.32 -28.44 -4.99
N ARG A 86 -22.32 -28.06 -4.18
CA ARG A 86 -22.43 -28.43 -2.76
C ARG A 86 -23.06 -29.81 -2.54
N GLU A 87 -23.73 -30.33 -3.56
CA GLU A 87 -24.37 -31.64 -3.57
C GLU A 87 -23.45 -32.74 -4.16
N ARG A 88 -22.26 -32.37 -4.62
CA ARG A 88 -21.14 -33.26 -4.94
C ARG A 88 -20.24 -33.47 -3.73
#